data_AF-A0A8B7QQH5-F1
#
_entry.id   AF-A0A8B7QQH5-F1
#
_cell.length_a   1.000
_cell.length_b   1.000
_cell.length_c   1.000
_cell.angle_alpha   90.00
_cell.angle_beta   90.00
_cell.angle_gamma   90.00
#
_symmetry.space_group_name_H-M   'P 1'
#
loop_
_entity.id
_entity.type
_entity.pdbx_description
1 polymer ?
#
loop_
_entity_poly.entity_id
_entity_poly.type
_entity_poly.pdbx_seq_one_letter_code
_entity_poly.pdbx_strand_id
1 'polypeptide(L)'
;FEILQTTSPLLILKGQALRLLCAADSNPSAALSWFRGSPALNASPISSTAILELPRVGTAEEGELTCQARHPLGSPSVSLSLSVQRSPPSCRCVTEEQQGSWPLVLTLIRGSLMGAGFLLTYGLTWICYTR
;
A
#
# COMPACT_ATOMS: atom_id res chain seq x y z
N PHE A 1 1.16 35.50 14.54
CA PHE A 1 0.56 34.17 14.68
C PHE A 1 0.91 33.41 13.42
N GLU A 2 1.40 32.18 13.52
CA GLU A 2 1.71 31.38 12.33
C GLU A 2 1.23 29.95 12.57
N ILE A 3 0.53 29.38 11.59
CA ILE A 3 0.12 27.98 11.60
C ILE A 3 1.11 27.24 10.72
N LEU A 4 1.74 26.18 11.23
CA LEU A 4 2.67 25.35 10.45
C LEU A 4 1.92 24.74 9.25
N GLN A 5 2.20 25.22 8.05
CA GLN A 5 1.53 24.79 6.82
C GLN A 5 2.04 23.41 6.37
N THR A 6 1.14 22.45 6.17
CA THR A 6 1.45 21.19 5.48
C THR A 6 0.89 21.28 4.06
N THR A 7 1.74 21.70 3.11
CA THR A 7 1.36 21.90 1.69
C THR A 7 1.48 20.62 0.85
N SER A 8 1.61 19.45 1.47
CA SER A 8 1.73 18.17 0.78
C SER A 8 0.49 17.29 1.01
N PRO A 9 0.07 16.52 -0.02
CA PRO A 9 -1.02 15.56 0.14
C PRO A 9 -0.61 14.43 1.09
N LEU A 10 -1.42 14.19 2.10
CA LEU A 10 -1.28 13.10 3.06
C LEU A 10 -1.88 11.83 2.47
N LEU A 11 -1.02 10.88 2.13
CA LEU A 11 -1.40 9.57 1.58
C LEU A 11 -1.58 8.56 2.72
N ILE A 12 -2.76 7.94 2.79
CA ILE A 12 -3.01 6.89 3.79
C ILE A 12 -3.76 5.70 3.20
N LEU A 13 -3.50 4.51 3.75
CA LEU A 13 -4.17 3.30 3.31
C LEU A 13 -5.60 3.23 3.88
N LYS A 14 -6.54 2.75 3.06
CA LYS A 14 -7.92 2.49 3.51
C LYS A 14 -7.91 1.57 4.74
N GLY A 15 -8.59 1.99 5.80
CA GLY A 15 -8.72 1.26 7.06
C GLY A 15 -7.60 1.50 8.07
N GLN A 16 -6.60 2.33 7.76
CA GLN A 16 -5.60 2.76 8.74
C GLN A 16 -6.15 3.82 9.69
N ALA A 17 -5.56 3.88 10.87
CA ALA A 17 -5.78 4.98 11.81
C ALA A 17 -4.86 6.15 11.45
N LEU A 18 -5.39 7.37 11.53
CA LEU A 18 -4.67 8.62 11.30
C LEU A 18 -4.79 9.51 12.52
N ARG A 19 -3.69 10.17 12.87
CA ARG A 19 -3.65 11.18 13.92
C ARG A 19 -2.99 12.45 13.38
N LEU A 20 -3.75 13.53 13.35
CA LEU A 20 -3.30 14.84 12.87
C LEU A 20 -3.14 15.77 14.06
N LEU A 21 -2.05 16.54 14.08
CA LEU A 21 -1.79 17.55 15.10
C LEU A 21 -1.68 18.91 14.40
N CYS A 22 -2.49 19.85 14.85
CA CYS A 22 -2.40 21.25 14.46
C CYS A 22 -1.79 22.06 15.60
N ALA A 23 -0.86 22.95 15.28
CA ALA A 23 -0.25 23.87 16.23
C ALA A 23 -0.25 25.28 15.64
N ALA A 24 -0.56 26.26 16.49
CA ALA A 24 -0.55 27.67 16.13
C ALA A 24 0.28 28.43 17.16
N ASP A 25 1.32 29.11 16.70
CA ASP A 25 2.13 29.95 17.56
C ASP A 25 1.38 31.28 17.80
N SER A 26 0.78 31.42 18.97
CA SER A 26 -0.10 32.54 19.32
C SER A 26 -0.12 32.79 20.83
N ASN A 27 -0.12 34.07 21.21
CA ASN A 27 -0.27 34.52 22.60
C ASN A 27 -1.35 35.62 22.66
N PRO A 28 -2.47 35.42 23.37
CA PRO A 28 -2.90 34.22 24.10
C PRO A 28 -3.14 32.99 23.20
N SER A 29 -3.11 31.79 23.79
CA SER A 29 -3.30 30.51 23.08
C SER A 29 -4.59 30.51 22.26
N ALA A 30 -4.47 30.26 20.95
CA ALA A 30 -5.62 30.15 20.07
C ALA A 30 -6.41 28.84 20.29
N ALA A 31 -7.73 28.90 20.13
CA ALA A 31 -8.58 27.73 20.16
C ALA A 31 -8.55 27.02 18.80
N LEU A 32 -8.14 25.76 18.77
CA LEU A 32 -7.96 24.98 17.55
C LEU A 32 -9.17 24.10 17.27
N SER A 33 -9.58 24.05 16.01
CA SER A 33 -10.74 23.27 15.57
C SER A 33 -10.51 22.73 14.16
N TRP A 34 -11.01 21.52 13.92
CA TRP A 34 -10.88 20.82 12.64
C TRP A 34 -12.21 20.81 11.89
N PHE A 35 -12.14 21.07 10.59
CA PHE A 35 -13.28 21.09 9.67
C PHE A 35 -12.98 20.22 8.44
N ARG A 36 -14.05 19.70 7.81
CA ARG A 36 -13.94 19.12 6.47
C ARG A 36 -14.04 20.23 5.44
N GLY A 37 -13.11 20.26 4.51
CA GLY A 37 -13.03 21.29 3.49
C GLY A 37 -12.83 22.67 4.10
N SER A 38 -13.34 23.69 3.42
CA SER A 38 -13.27 25.06 3.90
C SER A 38 -14.24 25.31 5.07
N PRO A 39 -13.79 25.98 6.15
CA PRO A 39 -14.65 26.32 7.28
C PRO A 39 -15.68 27.37 6.85
N ALA A 40 -16.87 26.93 6.45
CA ALA A 40 -18.01 27.79 6.20
C ALA A 40 -18.58 28.33 7.53
N LEU A 41 -19.29 29.46 7.47
CA LEU A 41 -19.86 30.13 8.65
C LEU A 41 -20.74 29.22 9.53
N ASN A 42 -21.40 28.21 8.93
CA ASN A 42 -22.27 27.25 9.61
C ASN A 42 -21.71 25.81 9.62
N ALA A 43 -20.44 25.61 9.30
CA ALA A 43 -19.85 24.29 9.33
C ALA A 43 -19.69 23.83 10.79
N SER A 44 -20.10 22.59 11.09
CA SER A 44 -19.82 21.96 12.37
C SER A 44 -18.38 21.44 12.39
N PRO A 45 -17.58 21.76 13.42
CA PRO A 45 -16.24 21.19 13.54
C PRO A 45 -16.34 19.67 13.74
N ILE A 46 -15.46 18.92 13.08
CA ILE A 46 -15.28 17.48 13.29
C ILE A 46 -14.66 17.24 14.67
N SER A 47 -13.76 18.14 15.07
CA SER A 47 -13.12 18.13 16.38
C SER A 47 -12.81 19.54 16.84
N SER A 48 -12.96 19.78 18.14
CA SER A 48 -12.65 21.05 18.81
C SER A 48 -11.31 21.02 19.55
N THR A 49 -10.45 20.06 19.22
CA THR A 49 -9.11 19.90 19.82
C THR A 49 -8.01 20.11 18.79
N ALA A 50 -6.80 20.40 19.26
CA ALA A 50 -5.61 20.49 18.42
C ALA A 50 -5.31 19.19 17.66
N ILE A 51 -5.67 18.05 18.27
CA ILE A 51 -5.45 16.71 17.72
C ILE A 51 -6.75 16.20 17.11
N LEU A 52 -6.69 15.69 15.90
CA LEU A 52 -7.79 14.95 15.25
C LEU A 52 -7.36 13.49 15.10
N GLU A 53 -8.11 12.59 15.74
CA GLU A 53 -7.88 11.14 15.67
C GLU A 53 -8.99 10.48 14.83
N LEU A 54 -8.57 9.77 13.79
CA LEU A 54 -9.45 9.03 12.90
C LEU A 54 -9.10 7.56 12.99
N PRO A 55 -9.91 6.73 13.66
CA PRO A 55 -9.58 5.32 13.87
C PRO A 55 -9.63 4.50 12.58
N ARG A 56 -10.43 4.94 11.60
CA ARG A 56 -10.57 4.26 10.31
C ARG A 56 -10.73 5.28 9.20
N VAL A 57 -9.65 5.51 8.45
CA VAL A 57 -9.68 6.36 7.26
C VAL A 57 -10.24 5.59 6.07
N GLY A 58 -11.24 6.16 5.39
CA GLY A 58 -11.86 5.59 4.20
C GLY A 58 -12.16 6.67 3.16
N THR A 59 -12.87 6.31 2.10
CA THR A 59 -13.23 7.22 1.01
C THR A 59 -14.12 8.39 1.45
N ALA A 60 -14.80 8.28 2.59
CA ALA A 60 -15.58 9.37 3.17
C ALA A 60 -14.70 10.46 3.81
N GLU A 61 -13.46 10.09 4.16
CA GLU A 61 -12.49 10.96 4.80
C GLU A 61 -11.56 11.63 3.78
N GLU A 62 -11.49 11.07 2.59
CA GLU A 62 -10.76 11.60 1.45
C GLU A 62 -11.29 12.99 1.07
N GLY A 63 -10.38 13.92 0.82
CA GLY A 63 -10.71 15.30 0.53
C GLY A 63 -9.83 16.28 1.28
N GLU A 64 -10.32 17.50 1.45
CA GLU A 64 -9.60 18.55 2.17
C GLU A 64 -9.99 18.55 3.66
N LEU A 65 -9.01 18.68 4.55
CA LEU A 65 -9.20 18.86 5.99
C LEU A 65 -8.57 20.17 6.40
N THR A 66 -9.31 21.01 7.11
CA THR A 66 -8.85 22.34 7.51
C THR A 66 -8.78 22.46 9.01
N CYS A 67 -7.62 22.86 9.53
CA CYS A 67 -7.49 23.31 10.91
C CYS A 67 -7.67 24.83 10.95
N GLN A 68 -8.59 25.30 11.78
CA GLN A 68 -8.80 26.71 12.06
C GLN A 68 -8.36 27.04 13.49
N ALA A 69 -7.50 28.03 13.62
CA ALA A 69 -7.10 28.60 14.91
C ALA A 69 -7.89 29.88 15.15
N ARG A 70 -8.74 29.89 16.19
CA ARG A 70 -9.53 31.05 16.60
C ARG A 70 -8.76 31.84 17.64
N HIS A 71 -8.44 33.08 17.29
CA HIS A 71 -7.72 34.01 18.14
C HIS A 71 -8.47 35.37 18.17
N PRO A 72 -8.37 36.19 19.22
CA PRO A 72 -9.10 37.46 19.29
C PRO A 72 -8.75 38.45 18.17
N LEU A 73 -7.51 38.36 17.65
CA LEU A 73 -7.04 39.21 16.55
C LEU A 73 -7.38 38.66 15.16
N GLY A 74 -7.88 37.42 15.06
CA GLY A 74 -8.20 36.80 13.78
C GLY A 74 -8.35 35.28 13.84
N SER A 75 -8.79 34.69 12.73
CA SER A 75 -9.07 33.25 12.62
C SER A 75 -8.32 32.60 11.44
N PRO A 76 -6.98 32.51 11.49
CA PRO A 76 -6.22 31.80 10.46
C PRO A 76 -6.61 30.33 10.36
N SER A 77 -6.47 29.79 9.15
CA SER A 77 -6.74 28.38 8.87
C SER A 77 -5.72 27.79 7.91
N VAL A 78 -5.41 26.50 8.08
CA VAL A 78 -4.57 25.71 7.19
C VAL A 78 -5.36 24.54 6.65
N SER A 79 -5.31 24.33 5.34
CA SER A 79 -5.90 23.18 4.67
C SER A 79 -4.84 22.13 4.35
N LEU A 80 -5.19 20.86 4.46
CA LEU A 80 -4.40 19.73 3.99
C LEU A 80 -5.26 18.86 3.07
N SER A 81 -4.65 18.26 2.05
CA SER A 81 -5.33 17.31 1.18
C SER A 81 -5.05 15.88 1.65
N LEU A 82 -6.12 15.15 1.99
CA LEU A 82 -6.07 13.75 2.39
C LEU A 82 -6.44 12.86 1.19
N SER A 83 -5.54 11.96 0.81
CA SER A 83 -5.77 10.99 -0.26
C SER A 83 -5.71 9.57 0.28
N VAL A 84 -6.74 8.78 -0.02
CA VAL A 84 -6.87 7.41 0.49
C VAL A 84 -6.46 6.42 -0.57
N GLN A 85 -5.27 5.87 -0.41
CA GLN A 85 -4.75 4.84 -1.28
C GLN A 85 -5.44 3.51 -0.95
N ARG A 86 -6.03 2.87 -1.96
CA ARG A 86 -6.34 1.44 -1.85
C ARG A 86 -4.99 0.73 -1.83
N SER A 87 -4.75 -0.10 -0.83
CA SER A 87 -3.58 -0.99 -0.85
C SER A 87 -3.52 -1.62 -2.23
N PRO A 88 -2.39 -1.56 -2.96
CA PRO A 88 -2.26 -2.41 -4.13
C PRO A 88 -2.60 -3.82 -3.64
N PRO A 89 -3.37 -4.62 -4.43
CA PRO A 89 -3.45 -6.04 -4.12
C PRO A 89 -2.00 -6.46 -3.90
N SER A 90 -1.68 -6.96 -2.70
CA SER A 90 -0.36 -7.49 -2.40
C SER A 90 -0.02 -8.31 -3.63
N CYS A 91 0.98 -7.85 -4.40
CA CYS A 91 1.49 -8.63 -5.50
C CYS A 91 1.71 -9.98 -4.85
N ARG A 92 0.90 -10.96 -5.25
CA ARG A 92 1.21 -12.33 -4.91
C ARG A 92 2.56 -12.45 -5.56
N CYS A 93 3.62 -12.48 -4.76
CA CYS A 93 4.76 -13.25 -5.15
C CYS A 93 4.13 -14.57 -5.57
N VAL A 94 4.05 -14.80 -6.88
CA VAL A 94 4.39 -16.11 -7.35
C VAL A 94 5.75 -16.28 -6.69
N THR A 95 5.79 -17.03 -5.60
CA THR A 95 6.97 -17.81 -5.30
C THR A 95 7.21 -18.49 -6.63
N GLU A 96 8.17 -17.97 -7.39
CA GLU A 96 8.79 -18.74 -8.44
C GLU A 96 9.33 -19.95 -7.68
N GLU A 97 8.48 -20.95 -7.48
CA GLU A 97 8.90 -22.33 -7.35
C GLU A 97 9.81 -22.46 -8.54
N GLN A 98 11.11 -22.41 -8.26
CA GLN A 98 12.18 -22.59 -9.20
C GLN A 98 11.64 -23.58 -10.22
N GLN A 99 11.47 -23.16 -11.47
CA GLN A 99 11.24 -24.03 -12.62
C GLN A 99 12.52 -24.85 -12.81
N GLY A 100 12.91 -25.56 -11.76
CA GLY A 100 14.09 -26.33 -11.62
C GLY A 100 13.87 -27.57 -12.44
N SER A 101 14.81 -27.80 -13.37
CA SER A 101 15.41 -29.09 -13.69
C SER A 101 14.51 -30.29 -14.09
N TRP A 102 13.19 -30.22 -14.00
CA TRP A 102 12.27 -31.22 -14.52
C TRP A 102 12.37 -31.40 -16.03
N PRO A 103 12.54 -30.36 -16.88
CA PRO A 103 12.74 -30.59 -18.31
C PRO A 103 14.07 -31.32 -18.59
N LEU A 104 15.13 -31.04 -17.82
CA LEU A 104 16.42 -31.71 -17.96
C LEU A 104 16.37 -33.17 -17.49
N VAL A 105 15.73 -33.43 -16.34
CA VAL A 105 15.53 -34.79 -15.83
C VAL A 105 14.68 -35.62 -16.79
N LEU A 106 13.60 -35.06 -17.34
CA LEU A 106 12.78 -35.73 -18.36
C LEU A 106 13.58 -36.01 -19.65
N THR A 107 14.44 -35.10 -20.09
CA THR A 107 15.30 -35.35 -21.26
C THR A 107 16.34 -36.43 -20.98
N LEU A 108 16.92 -36.50 -19.78
CA LEU A 108 17.88 -37.53 -19.40
C LEU A 108 17.21 -38.91 -19.32
N ILE A 109 16.05 -39.02 -18.69
CA ILE A 109 15.29 -40.29 -18.60
C ILE A 109 14.91 -40.80 -20.00
N ARG A 110 14.45 -39.90 -20.89
CA ARG A 110 14.17 -40.26 -22.29
C ARG A 110 15.41 -40.76 -23.04
N GLY A 111 16.56 -40.12 -22.84
CA GLY A 111 17.83 -40.54 -23.44
C GLY A 111 18.28 -41.94 -22.97
N SER A 112 18.18 -42.22 -21.68
CA SER A 112 18.54 -43.52 -21.10
C SER A 112 17.64 -44.66 -21.60
N LEU A 113 16.33 -44.41 -21.77
CA LEU A 113 15.38 -45.42 -22.26
C LEU A 113 15.66 -45.80 -23.73
N MET A 114 16.03 -44.83 -24.57
CA MET A 114 16.38 -45.09 -25.97
C MET A 114 17.67 -45.93 -26.09
N GLY A 115 18.69 -45.64 -25.27
CA GLY A 115 19.96 -46.40 -25.30
C GLY A 115 19.82 -47.88 -24.91
N ALA A 116 19.04 -48.18 -23.88
CA ALA A 116 18.80 -49.56 -23.43
C ALA A 116 18.05 -50.39 -24.49
N GLY A 117 17.06 -49.79 -25.17
CA GLY A 117 16.34 -50.45 -26.26
C GLY A 117 17.26 -50.84 -27.43
N PHE A 118 18.20 -49.98 -27.80
CA PHE A 118 19.17 -50.26 -28.87
C PHE A 118 20.15 -51.39 -28.51
N LEU A 119 20.61 -51.47 -27.26
CA LEU A 119 21.50 -52.57 -26.83
C LEU A 119 20.78 -53.91 -26.78
N LEU A 120 19.52 -53.92 -26.34
CA LEU A 120 18.69 -55.14 -26.30
C LEU A 120 18.40 -55.67 -27.71
N THR A 121 18.05 -54.80 -28.66
CA THR A 121 17.79 -55.22 -30.05
C THR A 121 19.06 -55.71 -30.73
N TYR A 122 20.18 -55.01 -30.53
CA TYR A 122 21.47 -55.43 -31.08
C TYR A 122 21.95 -56.75 -30.47
N GLY A 123 21.81 -56.93 -29.16
CA GLY A 123 22.14 -58.18 -28.46
C GLY A 123 21.27 -59.35 -28.93
N LEU A 124 19.95 -59.17 -29.04
CA LEU A 124 19.05 -60.19 -29.58
C LEU A 124 19.37 -60.51 -31.04
N THR A 125 19.69 -59.51 -31.86
CA THR A 125 20.10 -59.71 -33.26
C THR A 125 21.41 -60.50 -33.34
N TRP A 126 22.40 -60.17 -32.52
CA TRP A 126 23.66 -60.90 -32.44
C TRP A 126 23.45 -62.35 -32.02
N ILE A 127 22.65 -62.60 -30.97
CA ILE A 127 22.32 -63.95 -30.50
C ILE A 127 21.59 -64.75 -31.59
N CYS A 128 20.62 -64.14 -32.29
CA CYS A 128 19.93 -64.75 -33.43
C CYS A 128 20.86 -65.02 -34.62
N TYR A 129 21.90 -64.21 -34.81
CA TYR A 129 22.86 -64.40 -35.90
C TYR A 129 23.91 -65.47 -35.58
N THR A 130 24.28 -65.65 -34.31
CA THR A 130 25.31 -66.61 -33.87
C THR A 130 24.79 -68.03 -33.59
N ARG A 131 23.54 -68.32 -33.95
CA ARG A 131 22.89 -69.63 -33.75
C ARG A 131 22.33 -70.15 -35.06
#